data_AF-A0A7W0UUJ5-F1
#
_entry.id   AF-A0A7W0UUJ5-F1
#
_cell.length_a   1.000
_cell.length_b   1.000
_cell.length_c   1.000
_cell.angle_alpha   90.00
_cell.angle_beta   90.00
_cell.angle_gamma   90.00
#
_symmetry.space_group_name_H-M   'P 1'
#
loop_
_entity.id
_entity.type
_entity.pdbx_description
1 polymer ?
#
loop_
_entity_poly.entity_id
_entity_poly.type
_entity_poly.pdbx_seq_one_letter_code
_entity_poly.pdbx_strand_id
1 'polypeptide(L)' 'MDPLAYLDPGSGSMILQILAGGLAAVAVTARLYWDRILKFLKIRKPEDETVTQQEQADSA' A
#
# COMPACT_ATOMS: atom_id res chain seq x y z
N MET A 1 -11.86 -33.68 28.03
CA MET A 1 -10.86 -32.67 27.64
C MET A 1 -11.13 -32.36 26.18
N ASP A 2 -12.11 -31.50 25.93
CA ASP A 2 -12.61 -31.22 24.58
C ASP A 2 -11.93 -29.97 24.02
N PRO A 3 -11.20 -30.07 22.89
CA PRO A 3 -10.30 -29.02 22.40
C PRO A 3 -11.01 -28.03 21.46
N LEU A 4 -12.24 -27.61 21.78
CA LEU A 4 -13.05 -26.74 20.89
C LEU A 4 -13.59 -25.48 21.59
N ALA A 5 -12.95 -25.04 22.67
CA ALA A 5 -13.29 -23.79 23.38
C ALA A 5 -12.97 -22.50 22.59
N TYR A 6 -12.41 -22.61 21.37
CA TYR A 6 -12.13 -21.47 20.49
C TYR A 6 -13.29 -21.12 19.54
N LEU A 7 -14.34 -21.94 19.54
CA LEU A 7 -15.58 -21.71 18.78
C LEU A 7 -16.78 -21.45 19.71
N ASP A 8 -16.57 -20.85 20.88
CA ASP A 8 -17.67 -20.24 21.62
C ASP A 8 -18.20 -19.07 20.75
N PRO A 9 -19.53 -18.90 20.54
CA PRO A 9 -20.09 -18.03 19.49
C PRO A 9 -19.70 -16.55 19.59
N GLY A 10 -19.08 -16.10 20.69
CA GLY A 10 -18.49 -14.78 20.82
C GLY A 10 -17.08 -14.62 20.23
N SER A 11 -16.27 -15.69 20.19
CA SER A 11 -14.85 -15.59 19.78
C SER A 11 -14.64 -15.63 18.27
N GLY A 12 -15.49 -16.39 17.55
CA GLY A 12 -15.42 -16.47 16.08
C GLY A 12 -15.64 -15.11 15.40
N SER A 13 -16.56 -14.29 15.90
CA SER A 13 -16.86 -12.97 15.35
C SER A 13 -15.75 -11.94 15.61
N MET A 14 -15.09 -11.98 16.78
CA MET A 14 -13.97 -11.08 17.08
C MET A 14 -12.80 -11.25 16.12
N ILE A 15 -12.46 -12.50 15.78
CA ILE A 15 -11.38 -12.79 14.83
C ILE A 15 -11.73 -12.24 13.45
N LEU A 16 -12.96 -12.47 12.99
CA LEU A 16 -13.44 -11.92 11.72
C LEU A 16 -13.45 -10.39 11.71
N GLN A 17 -13.79 -9.75 12.83
CA GLN A 17 -13.75 -8.29 12.97
C GLN A 17 -12.33 -7.73 12.99
N ILE A 18 -11.40 -8.37 13.68
CA ILE A 18 -9.98 -7.98 13.69
C ILE A 18 -9.38 -8.18 12.31
N LEU A 19 -9.73 -9.27 11.61
CA LEU A 19 -9.31 -9.50 10.22
C LEU A 19 -9.89 -8.45 9.29
N ALA A 20 -11.19 -8.15 9.39
CA ALA A 20 -11.85 -7.14 8.56
C ALA A 20 -11.30 -5.73 8.83
N GLY A 21 -11.16 -5.34 10.11
CA GLY A 21 -10.59 -4.07 10.53
C GLY A 21 -9.10 -3.94 10.17
N GLY A 22 -8.35 -5.03 10.32
CA GLY A 22 -6.95 -5.12 9.92
C GLY A 22 -6.76 -4.98 8.41
N LEU A 23 -7.54 -5.70 7.60
CA LEU A 23 -7.54 -5.55 6.15
C LEU A 23 -7.92 -4.13 5.72
N ALA A 24 -8.94 -3.54 6.35
CA ALA A 24 -9.35 -2.17 6.07
C ALA A 24 -8.24 -1.17 6.42
N ALA A 25 -7.59 -1.31 7.58
CA ALA A 25 -6.48 -0.47 7.98
C ALA A 25 -5.29 -0.58 7.02
N VAL A 26 -4.94 -1.80 6.60
CA VAL A 26 -3.87 -2.03 5.60
C VAL A 26 -4.24 -1.40 4.26
N ALA A 27 -5.46 -1.61 3.77
CA ALA A 27 -5.91 -1.07 2.49
C ALA A 27 -5.94 0.48 2.50
N VAL A 28 -6.45 1.09 3.58
CA VAL A 28 -6.47 2.55 3.75
C VAL A 28 -5.05 3.10 3.85
N THR A 29 -4.18 2.45 4.62
CA THR A 29 -2.77 2.87 4.74
C THR A 29 -2.06 2.76 3.39
N ALA A 30 -2.21 1.65 2.66
CA ALA A 30 -1.64 1.49 1.33
C ALA A 30 -2.14 2.58 0.36
N ARG A 31 -3.43 2.92 0.43
CA ARG A 31 -4.03 3.98 -0.40
C ARG A 31 -3.52 5.37 -0.03
N LEU A 32 -3.38 5.69 1.26
CA LEU A 32 -2.84 6.98 1.74
C LEU A 32 -1.36 7.15 1.37
N TYR A 33 -0.59 6.07 1.40
CA TYR A 33 0.85 6.09 1.15
C TYR A 33 1.23 5.68 -0.27
N TRP A 34 0.29 5.62 -1.22
CA TRP A 34 0.54 5.12 -2.58
C TRP A 34 1.76 5.77 -3.25
N ASP A 35 1.88 7.10 -3.20
CA ASP A 35 3.05 7.83 -3.72
C ASP A 35 4.37 7.49 -3.02
N ARG A 36 4.31 7.27 -1.70
CA ARG A 36 5.49 6.87 -0.92
C ARG A 36 5.88 5.44 -1.22
N ILE A 37 4.92 4.53 -1.34
CA ILE A 37 5.13 3.13 -1.74
C ILE A 37 5.76 3.06 -3.14
N LEU A 38 5.23 3.82 -4.10
CA LEU A 38 5.79 3.90 -5.46
C LEU A 38 7.22 4.49 -5.49
N LYS A 39 7.50 5.46 -4.62
CA LYS A 39 8.86 6.01 -4.42
C LYS A 39 9.79 5.00 -3.74
N PHE A 40 9.34 4.31 -2.70
CA PHE A 40 10.11 3.29 -1.97
C PHE A 40 10.43 2.09 -2.85
N LEU A 41 9.48 1.65 -3.67
CA LEU A 41 9.68 0.57 -4.62
C LEU A 41 10.56 0.99 -5.82
N LYS A 42 11.01 2.26 -5.85
CA LYS A 42 11.89 2.84 -6.87
C LYS A 42 11.40 2.57 -8.30
N ILE A 43 10.09 2.36 -8.44
CA ILE A 43 9.41 2.14 -9.74
C ILE A 43 9.31 3.45 -10.50
N ARG A 44 9.19 4.57 -9.78
CA ARG A 44 9.46 5.88 -10.38
C ARG A 44 10.97 6.03 -10.49
N LYS A 45 11.50 5.72 -11.67
CA LYS A 45 12.70 6.44 -12.12
C LYS A 45 12.32 7.93 -12.04
N PRO A 46 13.12 8.79 -11.39
CA PRO A 46 13.05 10.19 -11.75
C PRO A 46 13.34 10.20 -13.25
N GLU A 47 12.32 10.45 -14.06
CA GLU A 47 12.52 11.22 -15.28
C GLU A 47 12.77 12.63 -14.70
N ASP A 48 13.96 12.95 -14.19
CA ASP A 48 15.15 13.30 -14.96
C ASP A 48 14.72 13.95 -16.28
N GLU A 49 14.24 15.19 -16.18
CA GLU A 49 14.89 16.37 -16.78
C GLU A 49 15.40 16.30 -18.23
N THR A 50 14.93 15.38 -19.08
CA THR A 50 15.40 15.27 -20.48
C THR A 50 14.52 16.02 -21.49
N VAL A 51 13.76 17.05 -21.09
CA VAL A 51 12.96 17.86 -22.05
C VAL A 51 13.44 19.32 -22.16
N THR A 52 14.51 19.73 -21.45
CA THR A 52 15.04 21.12 -21.56
C THR A 52 16.47 21.18 -22.13
N GLN A 53 16.93 20.16 -22.85
CA GLN A 53 18.21 20.21 -23.58
C GLN A 53 18.08 20.11 -25.10
N GLN A 54 16.89 19.82 -25.65
CA GLN A 54 16.70 19.69 -27.11
C GLN A 54 16.27 20.99 -27.80
N GLU A 55 15.88 22.04 -27.07
CA GLU A 55 15.43 23.31 -27.67
C GLU A 55 16.59 24.31 -27.89
N GLN A 56 17.76 24.06 -27.31
CA GLN A 56 18.91 24.98 -27.37
C GLN A 56 20.00 24.57 -28.38
N ALA A 57 19.87 23.40 -29.01
CA ALA A 57 20.81 22.89 -30.02
C ALA A 57 20.37 23.18 -31.48
N ASP A 58 19.14 23.64 -31.70
CA ASP A 58 18.60 23.97 -33.03
C ASP A 58 18.66 25.48 -33.34
N SER A 59 19.29 26.28 -32.47
CA SER A 59 19.41 27.75 -32.61
C SER A 59 20.85 28.28 -32.51
N ALA A 60 21.86 27.41 -32.67
CA ALA A 60 23.29 27.77 -32.66
C ALA A 60 23.96 27.49 -34.02
#